data_AF-A0A5C8F8Z6-F1
#
_entry.id   AF-A0A5C8F8Z6-F1
#
_cell.length_a   1.000
_cell.length_b   1.000
_cell.length_c   1.000
_cell.angle_alpha   90.00
_cell.angle_beta   90.00
_cell.angle_gamma   90.00
#
_symmetry.space_group_name_H-M   'P 1'
#
loop_
_entity.id
_entity.type
_entity.pdbx_description
1 polymer ?
#
loop_
_entity_poly.entity_id
_entity_poly.type
_entity_poly.pdbx_seq_one_letter_code
_entity_poly.pdbx_strand_id
1 'polypeptide(L)'
;MQTENNKTEVKNEYLIATFGDAMLERGFTSIPNTLIYYRKRLGLTASEFEFIIAIISLSWKKEKEIRDKEINPTSTIYTRQRQSLYAKGYLTFSSRNVYKEGKFAGTGTVYNLSGLKKAIEMLVEEDRAIRNMDAPVEQKYDEPSLFGDDINTEPLQPHKLIKEEKEKPEEEKTPEEKEEDKKKNEFLEKYNELHKELLGCRIRYGVHITYTKFLIDIFKNRVHDNFDEALSIVKFNFLKLPLNKRYSLKLQDLLRMALCQKNESNNNNTNKGNQKSEEDKKYTIPSGIEKLEFLLKEIERGGSIDEAYSKIANCG
;
A
#
# COMPACT_ATOMS: atom_id res chain seq x y z
N MET A 1 -21.16 44.69 -22.12
CA MET A 1 -21.71 43.65 -23.01
C MET A 1 -22.03 42.44 -22.14
N GLN A 2 -23.31 42.10 -22.04
CA GLN A 2 -23.83 40.99 -21.25
C GLN A 2 -23.35 39.68 -21.87
N THR A 3 -22.68 38.83 -21.09
CA THR A 3 -22.41 37.45 -21.48
C THR A 3 -23.73 36.70 -21.42
N GLU A 4 -24.29 36.32 -22.58
CA GLU A 4 -25.38 35.36 -22.67
C GLU A 4 -24.90 34.03 -22.07
N ASN A 5 -25.25 33.82 -20.80
CA ASN A 5 -25.13 32.52 -20.15
C ASN A 5 -26.14 31.60 -20.83
N ASN A 6 -25.67 30.77 -21.76
CA ASN A 6 -26.43 29.61 -22.23
C ASN A 6 -26.71 28.71 -21.01
N LYS A 7 -27.89 28.90 -20.41
CA LYS A 7 -28.41 28.09 -19.31
C LYS A 7 -28.43 26.64 -19.81
N THR A 8 -27.65 25.79 -19.15
CA THR A 8 -27.66 24.36 -19.47
C THR A 8 -28.87 23.76 -18.75
N GLU A 9 -30.03 23.70 -19.42
CA GLU A 9 -31.25 23.15 -18.82
C GLU A 9 -31.12 21.63 -18.63
N VAL A 10 -31.13 21.19 -17.37
CA VAL A 10 -31.21 19.77 -17.00
C VAL A 10 -32.69 19.40 -16.94
N LYS A 11 -33.21 18.68 -17.95
CA LYS A 11 -34.64 18.30 -18.06
C LYS A 11 -34.99 16.97 -17.36
N ASN A 12 -34.18 16.52 -16.41
CA ASN A 12 -34.38 15.22 -15.76
C ASN A 12 -35.10 15.41 -14.42
N GLU A 13 -36.37 14.97 -14.36
CA GLU A 13 -37.25 15.08 -13.19
C GLU A 13 -36.63 14.47 -11.93
N TYR A 14 -35.92 13.33 -12.05
CA TYR A 14 -35.21 12.72 -10.92
C TYR A 14 -34.08 13.62 -10.41
N LEU A 15 -33.28 14.20 -11.31
CA LEU A 15 -32.18 15.09 -10.90
C LEU A 15 -32.71 16.35 -10.24
N ILE A 16 -33.79 16.93 -10.78
CA ILE A 16 -34.44 18.11 -10.20
C ILE A 16 -35.01 17.78 -8.83
N ALA A 17 -35.70 16.65 -8.69
CA ALA A 17 -36.24 16.19 -7.41
C ALA A 17 -35.14 15.90 -6.38
N THR A 18 -34.00 15.37 -6.81
CA THR A 18 -32.91 14.94 -5.91
C THR A 18 -32.00 16.10 -5.48
N PHE A 19 -31.63 16.98 -6.40
CA PHE A 19 -30.62 18.03 -6.16
C PHE A 19 -31.21 19.44 -6.09
N GLY A 20 -32.44 19.64 -6.57
CA GLY A 20 -33.08 20.95 -6.67
C GLY A 20 -32.50 21.83 -7.78
N ASP A 21 -33.26 22.85 -8.19
CA ASP A 21 -32.89 23.75 -9.28
C ASP A 21 -31.59 24.52 -9.01
N ALA A 22 -31.35 24.91 -7.75
CA ALA A 22 -30.18 25.71 -7.37
C ALA A 22 -28.86 24.95 -7.58
N MET A 23 -28.81 23.66 -7.28
CA MET A 23 -27.59 22.87 -7.52
C MET A 23 -27.38 22.56 -9.01
N LEU A 24 -28.45 22.49 -9.79
CA LEU A 24 -28.39 22.20 -11.22
C LEU A 24 -28.14 23.43 -12.10
N GLU A 25 -28.11 24.64 -11.54
CA GLU A 25 -27.88 25.88 -12.30
C GLU A 25 -26.59 25.84 -13.13
N ARG A 26 -25.54 25.20 -12.62
CA ARG A 26 -24.24 25.04 -13.31
C ARG A 26 -24.16 23.80 -14.20
N GLY A 27 -25.27 23.09 -14.34
CA GLY A 27 -25.39 21.83 -15.05
C GLY A 27 -24.97 20.62 -14.21
N PHE A 28 -25.09 19.44 -14.82
CA PHE A 28 -24.73 18.16 -14.22
C PHE A 28 -23.71 17.44 -15.11
N THR A 29 -22.70 16.81 -14.51
CA THR A 29 -21.71 15.99 -15.22
C THR A 29 -21.88 14.54 -14.82
N SER A 30 -22.25 13.69 -15.78
CA SER A 30 -22.35 12.24 -15.56
C SER A 30 -20.96 11.61 -15.57
N ILE A 31 -20.66 10.85 -14.51
CA ILE A 31 -19.42 10.09 -14.38
C ILE A 31 -19.78 8.60 -14.32
N PRO A 32 -19.23 7.75 -15.21
CA PRO A 32 -19.48 6.32 -15.15
C PRO A 32 -19.06 5.72 -13.80
N ASN A 33 -19.95 4.92 -13.20
CA ASN A 33 -19.64 4.22 -11.94
C ASN A 33 -18.43 3.30 -12.06
N THR A 34 -18.13 2.78 -13.26
CA THR A 34 -16.92 2.00 -13.52
C THR A 34 -15.64 2.81 -13.25
N LEU A 35 -15.59 4.09 -13.63
CA LEU A 35 -14.45 4.95 -13.34
C LEU A 35 -14.27 5.18 -11.84
N ILE A 36 -15.38 5.30 -11.09
CA ILE A 36 -15.36 5.43 -9.63
C ILE A 36 -14.85 4.12 -8.98
N TYR A 37 -15.42 3.00 -9.40
CA TYR A 37 -15.13 1.67 -8.86
C TYR A 37 -13.67 1.26 -9.08
N TYR A 38 -13.15 1.45 -10.30
CA TYR A 38 -11.79 1.04 -10.66
C TYR A 38 -10.70 2.04 -10.29
N ARG A 39 -11.04 3.20 -9.71
CA ARG A 39 -10.08 4.28 -9.41
C ARG A 39 -8.80 3.79 -8.70
N LYS A 40 -8.95 2.92 -7.69
CA LYS A 40 -7.80 2.37 -6.95
C LYS A 40 -6.95 1.42 -7.78
N ARG A 41 -7.59 0.52 -8.55
CA ARG A 41 -6.90 -0.44 -9.43
C ARG A 41 -6.17 0.25 -10.57
N LEU A 42 -6.72 1.35 -11.08
CA LEU A 42 -6.06 2.23 -12.05
C LEU A 42 -4.90 3.03 -11.45
N GLY A 43 -4.69 2.98 -10.12
CA GLY A 43 -3.64 3.75 -9.44
C GLY A 43 -3.87 5.26 -9.49
N LEU A 44 -5.12 5.72 -9.53
CA LEU A 44 -5.46 7.13 -9.57
C LEU A 44 -5.48 7.76 -8.17
N THR A 45 -4.68 8.79 -7.98
CA THR A 45 -4.74 9.65 -6.79
C THR A 45 -6.03 10.48 -6.77
N ALA A 46 -6.38 11.03 -5.61
CA ALA A 46 -7.55 11.93 -5.49
C ALA A 46 -7.44 13.13 -6.42
N SER A 47 -6.27 13.76 -6.45
CA SER A 47 -6.01 14.92 -7.31
C SER A 47 -6.09 14.59 -8.80
N GLU A 48 -5.65 13.40 -9.22
CA GLU A 48 -5.76 12.99 -10.63
C GLU A 48 -7.22 12.69 -11.01
N PHE A 49 -7.95 12.04 -10.10
CA PHE A 49 -9.35 11.71 -10.30
C PHE A 49 -10.22 12.98 -10.42
N GLU A 50 -10.02 13.94 -9.51
CA GLU A 50 -10.69 15.24 -9.56
C GLU A 50 -10.37 15.99 -10.88
N PHE A 51 -9.11 15.96 -11.30
CA PHE A 51 -8.68 16.56 -12.56
C PHE A 51 -9.36 15.89 -13.78
N ILE A 52 -9.49 14.56 -13.80
CA ILE A 52 -10.21 13.83 -14.86
C ILE A 52 -11.69 14.25 -14.89
N ILE A 53 -12.35 14.33 -13.74
CA ILE A 53 -13.76 14.77 -13.64
C ILE A 53 -13.91 16.18 -14.21
N ALA A 54 -13.01 17.09 -13.87
CA ALA A 54 -13.04 18.46 -14.37
C ALA A 54 -12.88 18.52 -15.91
N ILE A 55 -11.93 17.75 -16.47
CA ILE A 55 -11.77 17.64 -17.93
C ILE A 55 -13.06 17.12 -18.58
N ILE A 56 -13.67 16.06 -18.03
CA ILE A 56 -14.92 15.51 -18.55
C ILE A 56 -16.00 16.58 -18.52
N SER A 57 -16.21 17.24 -17.39
CA SER A 57 -17.23 18.29 -17.21
C SER A 57 -17.11 19.42 -18.24
N LEU A 58 -15.89 19.92 -18.47
CA LEU A 58 -15.63 20.99 -19.44
C LEU A 58 -15.77 20.51 -20.89
N SER A 59 -15.41 19.25 -21.16
CA SER A 59 -15.60 18.65 -22.49
C SER A 59 -17.08 18.55 -22.87
N TRP A 60 -17.97 18.27 -21.90
CA TRP A 60 -19.41 18.27 -22.11
C TRP A 60 -19.98 19.65 -22.46
N LYS A 61 -19.34 20.73 -22.01
CA LYS A 61 -19.71 22.13 -22.36
C LYS A 61 -19.29 22.54 -23.78
N LYS A 62 -18.78 21.60 -24.58
CA LYS A 62 -18.26 21.80 -25.96
C LYS A 62 -17.06 22.74 -26.04
N GLU A 63 -16.34 22.93 -24.94
CA GLU A 63 -15.05 23.62 -24.96
C GLU A 63 -14.02 22.72 -25.66
N LYS A 64 -13.59 23.11 -26.86
CA LYS A 64 -12.60 22.35 -27.63
C LYS A 64 -11.21 22.43 -27.01
N GLU A 65 -10.89 23.57 -26.40
CA GLU A 65 -9.65 23.82 -25.70
C GLU A 65 -9.96 24.21 -24.25
N ILE A 66 -9.27 23.56 -23.31
CA ILE A 66 -9.44 23.80 -21.88
C ILE A 66 -8.18 24.48 -21.33
N ARG A 67 -8.36 25.59 -20.64
CA ARG A 67 -7.31 26.32 -19.93
C ARG A 67 -7.33 25.95 -18.45
N ASP A 68 -6.16 25.96 -17.81
CA ASP A 68 -6.03 25.62 -16.38
C ASP A 68 -6.96 26.47 -15.49
N LYS A 69 -7.21 27.74 -15.86
CA LYS A 69 -8.14 28.64 -15.15
C LYS A 69 -9.62 28.27 -15.29
N GLU A 70 -10.00 27.51 -16.31
CA GLU A 70 -11.37 27.00 -16.51
C GLU A 70 -11.60 25.75 -15.65
N ILE A 71 -10.54 24.98 -15.38
CA ILE A 71 -10.56 23.87 -14.44
C ILE A 71 -10.64 24.39 -13.00
N ASN A 72 -9.81 25.36 -12.66
CA ASN A 72 -9.85 25.99 -11.34
C ASN A 72 -9.56 27.50 -11.42
N PRO A 73 -10.54 28.35 -11.06
CA PRO A 73 -10.40 29.80 -11.13
C PRO A 73 -9.32 30.36 -10.18
N THR A 74 -8.91 29.61 -9.16
CA THR A 74 -7.80 30.00 -8.25
C THR A 74 -6.40 29.83 -8.86
N SER A 75 -6.30 29.53 -10.18
CA SER A 75 -5.05 29.52 -10.94
C SER A 75 -4.05 28.43 -10.50
N THR A 76 -4.56 27.24 -10.17
CA THR A 76 -3.70 26.07 -9.95
C THR A 76 -3.18 25.55 -11.30
N ILE A 77 -1.87 25.32 -11.40
CA ILE A 77 -1.24 24.76 -12.60
C ILE A 77 -1.33 23.22 -12.54
N TYR A 78 -1.91 22.60 -13.57
CA TYR A 78 -2.16 21.15 -13.60
C TYR A 78 -1.07 20.34 -14.31
N THR A 79 0.17 20.84 -14.33
CA THR A 79 1.28 20.18 -15.03
C THR A 79 1.61 18.81 -14.42
N ARG A 80 1.55 18.67 -13.09
CA ARG A 80 1.87 17.40 -12.42
C ARG A 80 0.85 16.31 -12.77
N GLN A 81 -0.44 16.65 -12.72
CA GLN A 81 -1.54 15.75 -13.04
C GLN A 81 -1.48 15.33 -14.52
N ARG A 82 -1.24 16.30 -15.43
CA ARG A 82 -1.03 16.02 -16.86
C ARG A 82 0.08 15.02 -17.11
N GLN A 83 1.27 15.29 -16.57
CA GLN A 83 2.44 14.44 -16.79
C GLN A 83 2.26 13.06 -16.17
N SER A 84 1.69 12.97 -14.97
CA SER A 84 1.42 11.70 -14.30
C SER A 84 0.43 10.83 -15.08
N LEU A 85 -0.69 11.42 -15.54
CA LEU A 85 -1.69 10.70 -16.33
C LEU A 85 -1.18 10.32 -17.73
N TYR A 86 -0.30 11.14 -18.30
CA TYR A 86 0.39 10.82 -19.55
C TYR A 86 1.36 9.64 -19.38
N ALA A 87 2.17 9.65 -18.32
CA ALA A 87 3.09 8.55 -18.01
C ALA A 87 2.35 7.22 -17.75
N LYS A 88 1.16 7.27 -17.17
CA LYS A 88 0.27 6.10 -16.99
C LYS A 88 -0.42 5.65 -18.29
N GLY A 89 -0.27 6.39 -19.39
CA GLY A 89 -0.94 6.09 -20.66
C GLY A 89 -2.44 6.41 -20.66
N TYR A 90 -2.96 7.12 -19.66
CA TYR A 90 -4.39 7.41 -19.52
C TYR A 90 -4.82 8.67 -20.27
N LEU A 91 -3.91 9.63 -20.39
CA LEU A 91 -4.18 10.94 -20.99
C LEU A 91 -3.16 11.24 -22.08
N THR A 92 -3.64 11.73 -23.21
CA THR A 92 -2.81 12.45 -24.19
C THR A 92 -3.29 13.88 -24.26
N PHE A 93 -2.39 14.82 -24.53
CA PHE A 93 -2.75 16.23 -24.61
C PHE A 93 -1.87 17.02 -25.59
N SER A 94 -2.42 18.09 -26.14
CA SER A 94 -1.71 19.01 -27.03
C SER A 94 -2.09 20.46 -26.75
N SER A 95 -1.14 21.37 -26.87
CA SER A 95 -1.39 22.80 -26.72
C SER A 95 -1.84 23.40 -28.06
N ARG A 96 -2.83 24.27 -28.02
CA ARG A 96 -3.34 25.01 -29.19
C ARG A 96 -3.47 26.49 -28.87
N ASN A 97 -3.22 27.33 -29.87
CA ASN A 97 -3.49 28.75 -29.78
C ASN A 97 -5.00 28.97 -29.86
N VAL A 98 -5.53 29.69 -28.88
CA VAL A 98 -6.94 30.07 -28.81
C VAL A 98 -7.05 31.48 -29.36
N TYR A 99 -7.90 31.66 -30.36
CA TYR A 99 -8.21 32.96 -30.93
C TYR A 99 -9.65 33.34 -30.57
N LYS A 100 -9.86 34.57 -30.12
CA LYS A 100 -11.19 35.17 -29.95
C LYS A 100 -11.31 36.34 -30.92
N GLU A 101 -12.35 36.33 -31.76
CA GLU A 101 -12.62 37.41 -32.72
C GLU A 101 -11.40 37.75 -33.60
N GLY A 102 -10.65 36.73 -34.02
CA GLY A 102 -9.44 36.88 -34.84
C GLY A 102 -8.19 37.36 -34.09
N LYS A 103 -8.27 37.65 -32.78
CA LYS A 103 -7.13 38.04 -31.95
C LYS A 103 -6.64 36.87 -31.09
N PHE A 104 -5.33 36.75 -30.92
CA PHE A 104 -4.74 35.76 -30.04
C PHE A 104 -5.18 36.02 -28.58
N ALA A 105 -5.86 35.04 -27.99
CA ALA A 105 -6.46 35.12 -26.66
C ALA A 105 -5.73 34.22 -25.62
N GLY A 106 -4.68 33.51 -26.05
CA GLY A 106 -3.83 32.66 -25.22
C GLY A 106 -3.67 31.25 -25.76
N THR A 107 -3.14 30.36 -24.92
CA THR A 107 -2.95 28.95 -25.25
C THR A 107 -3.90 28.09 -24.41
N GLY A 108 -4.60 27.16 -25.06
CA GLY A 108 -5.46 26.17 -24.42
C GLY A 108 -4.92 24.76 -24.64
N THR A 109 -5.37 23.81 -23.82
CA THR A 109 -4.96 22.41 -23.91
C THR A 109 -6.13 21.56 -24.40
N VAL A 110 -5.88 20.73 -25.41
CA VAL A 110 -6.82 19.70 -25.86
C VAL A 110 -6.46 18.39 -25.17
N TYR A 111 -7.40 17.79 -24.46
CA TYR A 111 -7.23 16.56 -23.71
C TYR A 111 -7.90 15.38 -24.42
N ASN A 112 -7.29 14.20 -24.32
CA ASN A 112 -7.84 12.96 -24.86
C ASN A 112 -7.63 11.82 -23.85
N LEU A 113 -8.75 11.32 -23.31
CA LEU A 113 -8.84 10.26 -22.30
C LEU A 113 -9.09 8.85 -22.89
N SER A 114 -8.85 8.66 -24.19
CA SER A 114 -9.03 7.34 -24.84
C SER A 114 -8.19 6.24 -24.20
N GLY A 115 -6.99 6.56 -23.70
CA GLY A 115 -6.16 5.61 -22.96
C GLY A 115 -6.81 5.16 -21.66
N LEU A 116 -7.39 6.09 -20.90
CA LEU A 116 -8.14 5.77 -19.68
C LEU A 116 -9.35 4.88 -19.98
N LYS A 117 -10.09 5.18 -21.06
CA LYS A 117 -11.23 4.36 -21.50
C LYS A 117 -10.81 2.91 -21.72
N LYS A 118 -9.74 2.67 -22.48
CA LYS A 118 -9.22 1.33 -22.76
C LYS A 118 -8.80 0.60 -21.48
N ALA A 119 -8.13 1.29 -20.57
CA ALA A 119 -7.71 0.71 -19.29
C ALA A 119 -8.91 0.27 -18.44
N ILE A 120 -10.00 1.04 -18.43
CA ILE A 120 -11.24 0.65 -17.72
C ILE A 120 -11.90 -0.54 -18.39
N GLU A 121 -11.98 -0.55 -19.73
CA GLU A 121 -12.58 -1.67 -20.47
C GLU A 121 -11.84 -2.99 -20.18
N MET A 122 -10.51 -2.97 -20.14
CA MET A 122 -9.71 -4.15 -19.74
C MET A 122 -10.05 -4.64 -18.32
N LEU A 123 -10.14 -3.74 -17.33
CA LEU A 123 -10.48 -4.12 -15.95
C LEU A 123 -11.91 -4.67 -15.82
N VAL A 124 -12.85 -4.14 -16.60
CA VAL A 124 -14.23 -4.64 -16.66
C VAL A 124 -14.27 -6.04 -17.25
N GLU A 125 -13.50 -6.31 -18.30
CA GLU A 125 -13.41 -7.63 -18.92
C GLU A 125 -12.75 -8.66 -18.00
N GLU A 126 -11.68 -8.29 -17.30
CA GLU A 126 -11.05 -9.11 -16.25
C GLU A 126 -12.07 -9.51 -15.17
N ASP A 127 -12.83 -8.55 -14.64
CA ASP A 127 -13.82 -8.82 -13.60
C ASP A 127 -15.01 -9.62 -14.12
N ARG A 128 -15.43 -9.40 -15.37
CA ARG A 128 -16.45 -10.22 -16.01
C ARG A 128 -15.98 -11.67 -16.18
N ALA A 129 -14.72 -11.89 -16.54
CA ALA A 129 -14.16 -13.24 -16.65
C ALA A 129 -14.17 -13.95 -15.29
N ILE A 130 -13.81 -13.25 -14.21
CA ILE A 130 -13.87 -13.78 -12.84
C ILE A 130 -15.33 -14.06 -12.43
N ARG A 131 -16.24 -13.12 -12.65
CA ARG A 131 -17.68 -13.27 -12.34
C ARG A 131 -18.40 -14.29 -13.23
N ASN A 132 -17.85 -14.67 -14.36
CA ASN A 132 -18.42 -15.76 -15.16
C ASN A 132 -17.93 -17.13 -14.66
N MET A 133 -16.95 -17.18 -13.75
CA MET A 133 -16.55 -18.40 -13.03
C MET A 133 -17.39 -18.62 -11.76
N ASP A 134 -17.85 -17.54 -11.11
CA ASP A 134 -18.74 -17.58 -9.93
C ASP A 134 -20.16 -17.12 -10.30
N ALA A 135 -21.16 -17.98 -10.15
CA ALA A 135 -22.56 -17.80 -10.60
C ALA A 135 -23.16 -16.36 -10.45
N PRO A 136 -23.98 -15.89 -11.42
CA PRO A 136 -24.39 -14.49 -11.49
C PRO A 136 -25.41 -14.15 -10.40
N VAL A 137 -25.08 -13.19 -9.53
CA VAL A 137 -26.03 -12.55 -8.63
C VAL A 137 -26.58 -11.29 -9.31
N GLU A 138 -27.86 -11.30 -9.66
CA GLU A 138 -28.56 -10.09 -10.13
C GLU A 138 -28.69 -9.08 -8.98
N GLN A 139 -28.03 -7.93 -9.11
CA GLN A 139 -28.19 -6.81 -8.18
C GLN A 139 -29.31 -5.90 -8.67
N LYS A 140 -30.44 -5.90 -7.96
CA LYS A 140 -31.47 -4.86 -8.10
C LYS A 140 -30.99 -3.61 -7.37
N TYR A 141 -30.95 -2.48 -8.08
CA TYR A 141 -30.68 -1.17 -7.48
C TYR A 141 -32.00 -0.51 -7.13
N ASP A 142 -32.31 -0.39 -5.85
CA ASP A 142 -33.30 0.58 -5.36
C ASP A 142 -32.57 1.91 -5.16
N GLU A 143 -33.07 3.00 -5.74
CA GLU A 143 -32.43 4.32 -5.69
C GLU A 143 -32.52 4.90 -4.26
N PRO A 144 -31.39 5.08 -3.54
CA PRO A 144 -31.44 5.72 -2.23
C PRO A 144 -31.58 7.24 -2.41
N SER A 145 -32.58 7.83 -1.74
CA SER A 145 -32.73 9.29 -1.67
C SER A 145 -31.53 9.88 -0.92
N LEU A 146 -30.77 10.75 -1.60
CA LEU A 146 -29.51 11.30 -1.08
C LEU A 146 -29.73 12.55 -0.19
N PHE A 147 -30.90 13.20 -0.27
CA PHE A 147 -31.16 14.50 0.37
C PHE A 147 -32.60 14.68 0.92
N GLY A 148 -33.36 13.61 1.18
CA GLY A 148 -34.72 13.67 1.73
C GLY A 148 -34.87 13.01 3.10
N ASP A 149 -35.71 13.64 3.94
CA ASP A 149 -36.01 13.42 5.36
C ASP A 149 -36.54 12.02 5.77
N ASP A 150 -36.48 11.04 4.88
CA ASP A 150 -36.86 9.64 5.10
C ASP A 150 -35.65 8.76 5.42
N ILE A 151 -34.63 9.32 6.09
CA ILE A 151 -33.66 8.47 6.78
C ILE A 151 -34.43 7.87 7.95
N ASN A 152 -34.80 6.60 7.84
CA ASN A 152 -35.29 5.86 8.99
C ASN A 152 -34.20 5.94 10.09
N THR A 153 -34.45 6.79 11.08
CA THR A 153 -33.55 7.04 12.22
C THR A 153 -33.72 5.99 13.30
N GLU A 154 -34.61 5.02 13.10
CA GLU A 154 -34.55 3.78 13.85
C GLU A 154 -33.12 3.24 13.71
N PRO A 155 -32.44 2.93 14.83
CA PRO A 155 -31.16 2.25 14.75
C PRO A 155 -31.41 1.01 13.91
N LEU A 156 -30.74 0.94 12.75
CA LEU A 156 -30.68 -0.28 11.94
C LEU A 156 -30.53 -1.42 12.93
N GLN A 157 -31.49 -2.36 12.94
CA GLN A 157 -31.31 -3.56 13.75
C GLN A 157 -29.90 -4.07 13.45
N PRO A 158 -29.07 -4.32 14.48
CA PRO A 158 -27.69 -4.71 14.25
C PRO A 158 -27.72 -5.81 13.22
N HIS A 159 -26.93 -5.64 12.14
CA HIS A 159 -26.86 -6.61 11.06
C HIS A 159 -26.93 -8.01 11.68
N LYS A 160 -27.92 -8.82 11.29
CA LYS A 160 -27.79 -10.26 11.49
C LYS A 160 -26.54 -10.62 10.72
N LEU A 161 -25.45 -10.75 11.45
CA LEU A 161 -24.15 -11.13 10.93
C LEU A 161 -24.39 -12.42 10.15
N ILE A 162 -24.41 -12.32 8.82
CA ILE A 162 -23.92 -13.42 8.00
C ILE A 162 -22.53 -13.64 8.57
N LYS A 163 -22.27 -14.87 9.02
CA LYS A 163 -20.97 -15.30 9.52
C LYS A 163 -19.96 -15.16 8.39
N GLU A 164 -19.49 -13.94 8.15
CA GLU A 164 -18.13 -13.73 7.73
C GLU A 164 -17.28 -14.24 8.88
N GLU A 165 -16.38 -15.15 8.57
CA GLU A 165 -15.36 -15.67 9.46
C GLU A 165 -14.41 -14.54 9.89
N LYS A 166 -14.87 -13.67 10.79
CA LYS A 166 -14.02 -12.88 11.66
C LYS A 166 -14.63 -12.77 13.04
N GLU A 167 -13.79 -13.16 13.99
CA GLU A 167 -13.80 -12.72 15.39
C GLU A 167 -15.00 -13.21 16.20
N LYS A 168 -14.80 -14.40 16.77
CA LYS A 168 -15.55 -14.93 17.91
C LYS A 168 -15.67 -13.83 18.99
N PRO A 169 -16.88 -13.34 19.29
CA PRO A 169 -17.14 -12.58 20.51
C PRO A 169 -17.07 -13.58 21.66
N GLU A 170 -16.20 -13.29 22.64
CA GLU A 170 -16.16 -13.90 23.98
C GLU A 170 -16.75 -15.31 24.04
N GLU A 171 -16.16 -16.24 23.28
CA GLU A 171 -16.22 -17.63 23.68
C GLU A 171 -15.59 -17.69 25.06
N GLU A 172 -16.24 -18.39 25.98
CA GLU A 172 -15.63 -18.81 27.23
C GLU A 172 -14.25 -19.40 26.92
N LYS A 173 -13.21 -18.56 27.01
CA LYS A 173 -11.84 -18.99 26.85
C LYS A 173 -11.65 -20.14 27.82
N THR A 174 -11.30 -21.31 27.29
CA THR A 174 -10.87 -22.47 28.08
C THR A 174 -9.80 -22.01 29.07
N PRO A 175 -9.71 -22.60 30.27
CA PRO A 175 -8.77 -22.18 31.31
C PRO A 175 -7.33 -22.01 30.81
N GLU A 176 -6.94 -22.84 29.84
CA GLU A 176 -5.63 -22.88 29.17
C GLU A 176 -5.32 -21.61 28.36
N GLU A 177 -6.29 -21.06 27.61
CA GLU A 177 -6.07 -19.85 26.81
C GLU A 177 -5.95 -18.59 27.68
N LYS A 178 -6.67 -18.53 28.81
CA LYS A 178 -6.51 -17.44 29.79
C LYS A 178 -5.16 -17.50 30.50
N GLU A 179 -4.55 -18.68 30.62
CA GLU A 179 -3.24 -18.85 31.24
C GLU A 179 -2.10 -18.47 30.28
N GLU A 180 -2.21 -18.81 29.00
CA GLU A 180 -1.23 -18.39 27.99
C GLU A 180 -1.21 -16.87 27.77
N ASP A 181 -2.38 -16.22 27.78
CA ASP A 181 -2.45 -14.76 27.67
C ASP A 181 -1.81 -14.06 28.88
N LYS A 182 -1.91 -14.64 30.09
CA LYS A 182 -1.21 -14.15 31.28
C LYS A 182 0.30 -14.31 31.15
N LYS A 183 0.77 -15.50 30.74
CA LYS A 183 2.20 -15.78 30.52
C LYS A 183 2.81 -14.85 29.44
N LYS A 184 2.04 -14.55 28.41
CA LYS A 184 2.43 -13.61 27.35
C LYS A 184 2.59 -12.18 27.86
N ASN A 185 1.66 -11.72 28.70
CA ASN A 185 1.75 -10.38 29.29
C ASN A 185 2.93 -10.28 30.26
N GLU A 186 3.14 -11.31 31.09
CA GLU A 186 4.29 -11.39 32.00
C GLU A 186 5.63 -11.38 31.23
N PHE A 187 5.72 -12.12 30.13
CA PHE A 187 6.89 -12.11 29.23
C PHE A 187 7.19 -10.72 28.66
N LEU A 188 6.16 -10.01 28.19
CA LEU A 188 6.30 -8.65 27.63
C LEU A 188 6.71 -7.63 28.69
N GLU A 189 6.25 -7.77 29.94
CA GLU A 189 6.66 -6.92 31.05
C GLU A 189 8.12 -7.16 31.43
N LYS A 190 8.51 -8.42 31.65
CA LYS A 190 9.90 -8.81 31.97
C LYS A 190 10.90 -8.36 30.89
N TYR A 191 10.53 -8.49 29.61
CA TYR A 191 11.38 -7.99 28.52
C TYR A 191 11.49 -6.46 28.52
N ASN A 192 10.42 -5.73 28.85
CA ASN A 192 10.44 -4.27 28.90
C ASN A 192 11.32 -3.76 30.06
N GLU A 193 11.34 -4.48 31.18
CA GLU A 193 12.25 -4.20 32.31
C GLU A 193 13.70 -4.40 31.91
N LEU A 194 14.03 -5.52 31.25
CA LEU A 194 15.38 -5.77 30.74
C LEU A 194 15.81 -4.72 29.70
N HIS A 195 14.90 -4.35 28.79
CA HIS A 195 15.17 -3.33 27.78
C HIS A 195 15.40 -1.96 28.42
N LYS A 196 14.64 -1.61 29.46
CA LYS A 196 14.85 -0.38 30.24
C LYS A 196 16.20 -0.41 30.96
N GLU A 197 16.57 -1.53 31.56
CA GLU A 197 17.84 -1.67 32.29
C GLU A 197 19.07 -1.53 31.35
N LEU A 198 19.02 -2.17 30.17
CA LEU A 198 20.17 -2.22 29.26
C LEU A 198 20.28 -1.02 28.31
N LEU A 199 19.16 -0.43 27.90
CA LEU A 199 19.10 0.61 26.86
C LEU A 199 18.47 1.93 27.35
N GLY A 200 17.99 1.99 28.59
CA GLY A 200 17.42 3.20 29.19
C GLY A 200 16.03 3.60 28.66
N CYS A 201 15.48 2.87 27.70
CA CYS A 201 14.21 3.19 27.03
C CYS A 201 13.15 2.13 27.34
N ARG A 202 11.89 2.56 27.54
CA ARG A 202 10.73 1.65 27.61
C ARG A 202 10.07 1.53 26.24
N ILE A 203 9.73 0.33 25.83
CA ILE A 203 9.01 0.08 24.58
C ILE A 203 7.52 0.30 24.82
N ARG A 204 6.90 1.17 24.00
CA ARG A 204 5.45 1.32 23.93
C ARG A 204 4.88 0.36 22.89
N TYR A 205 4.39 -0.79 23.34
CA TYR A 205 3.93 -1.86 22.46
C TYR A 205 2.78 -1.45 21.52
N GLY A 206 1.93 -0.50 21.93
CA GLY A 206 0.85 0.03 21.08
C GLY A 206 1.31 0.94 19.93
N VAL A 207 2.51 1.55 20.02
CA VAL A 207 3.05 2.45 18.99
C VAL A 207 4.00 1.70 18.05
N HIS A 208 4.80 0.78 18.59
CA HIS A 208 5.75 -0.01 17.82
C HIS A 208 5.16 -1.37 17.42
N ILE A 209 4.14 -1.35 16.57
CA ILE A 209 3.37 -2.53 16.18
C ILE A 209 4.26 -3.63 15.58
N THR A 210 5.20 -3.29 14.70
CA THR A 210 6.11 -4.26 14.07
C THR A 210 7.05 -4.91 15.07
N TYR A 211 7.59 -4.11 15.99
CA TYR A 211 8.50 -4.58 17.05
C TYR A 211 7.77 -5.53 18.02
N THR A 212 6.51 -5.20 18.34
CA THR A 212 5.65 -5.99 19.22
C THR A 212 5.21 -7.30 18.55
N LYS A 213 4.86 -7.26 17.26
CA LYS A 213 4.55 -8.47 16.48
C LYS A 213 5.70 -9.46 16.50
N PHE A 214 6.94 -8.98 16.37
CA PHE A 214 8.13 -9.84 16.40
C PHE A 214 8.32 -10.53 17.76
N LEU A 215 8.09 -9.83 18.88
CA LEU A 215 8.16 -10.43 20.22
C LEU A 215 7.04 -11.47 20.45
N ILE A 216 5.84 -11.19 19.95
CA ILE A 216 4.71 -12.12 20.02
C ILE A 216 5.00 -13.38 19.20
N ASP A 217 5.65 -13.24 18.05
CA ASP A 217 6.05 -14.38 17.22
C ASP A 217 7.13 -15.24 17.90
N ILE A 218 8.13 -14.61 18.53
CA ILE A 218 9.12 -15.32 19.36
C ILE A 218 8.44 -16.09 20.50
N PHE A 219 7.47 -15.48 21.17
CA PHE A 219 6.73 -16.13 22.25
C PHE A 219 5.93 -17.34 21.75
N LYS A 220 5.30 -17.25 20.57
CA LYS A 220 4.54 -18.37 19.99
C LYS A 220 5.43 -19.52 19.52
N ASN A 221 6.62 -19.21 19.01
CA ASN A 221 7.56 -20.20 18.48
C ASN A 221 8.60 -20.63 19.52
N ARG A 222 8.35 -20.40 20.81
CA ARG A 222 9.28 -20.77 21.89
C ARG A 222 9.39 -22.29 22.01
N VAL A 223 10.62 -22.76 22.24
CA VAL A 223 10.94 -24.16 22.53
C VAL A 223 11.20 -24.35 24.03
N HIS A 224 11.68 -23.29 24.70
CA HIS A 224 11.98 -23.28 26.13
C HIS A 224 11.01 -22.38 26.87
N ASP A 225 10.35 -22.91 27.91
CA ASP A 225 9.39 -22.16 28.72
C ASP A 225 10.02 -21.39 29.89
N ASN A 226 11.34 -21.56 30.15
CA ASN A 226 12.03 -20.86 31.23
C ASN A 226 12.50 -19.45 30.80
N PHE A 227 11.59 -18.47 30.92
CA PHE A 227 11.86 -17.09 30.50
C PHE A 227 12.97 -16.39 31.30
N ASP A 228 13.09 -16.66 32.60
CA ASP A 228 14.03 -15.96 33.46
C ASP A 228 15.49 -16.38 33.18
N GLU A 229 15.69 -17.66 32.85
CA GLU A 229 16.97 -18.18 32.39
C GLU A 229 17.36 -17.61 31.02
N ALA A 230 16.42 -17.57 30.07
CA ALA A 230 16.64 -17.00 28.74
C ALA A 230 17.01 -15.51 28.83
N LEU A 231 16.30 -14.72 29.64
CA LEU A 231 16.59 -13.30 29.86
C LEU A 231 17.96 -13.08 30.51
N SER A 232 18.37 -13.97 31.43
CA SER A 232 19.69 -13.93 32.06
C SER A 232 20.83 -14.20 31.07
N ILE A 233 20.65 -15.19 30.19
CA ILE A 233 21.60 -15.50 29.11
C ILE A 233 21.70 -14.33 28.12
N VAL A 234 20.55 -13.75 27.75
CA VAL A 234 20.49 -12.59 26.86
C VAL A 234 21.21 -11.39 27.47
N LYS A 235 20.98 -11.10 28.76
CA LYS A 235 21.67 -10.03 29.49
C LYS A 235 23.18 -10.20 29.46
N PHE A 236 23.66 -11.40 29.77
CA PHE A 236 25.10 -11.71 29.76
C PHE A 236 25.72 -11.56 28.37
N ASN A 237 25.07 -12.10 27.34
CA ASN A 237 25.55 -12.03 25.96
C ASN A 237 25.49 -10.60 25.38
N PHE A 238 24.47 -9.82 25.76
CA PHE A 238 24.34 -8.44 25.32
C PHE A 238 25.43 -7.54 25.93
N LEU A 239 25.80 -7.77 27.18
CA LEU A 239 26.89 -7.04 27.84
C LEU A 239 28.28 -7.41 27.31
N LYS A 240 28.46 -8.59 26.71
CA LYS A 240 29.69 -8.96 26.00
C LYS A 240 29.87 -8.28 24.65
N LEU A 241 28.81 -7.69 24.07
CA LEU A 241 28.90 -6.99 22.79
C LEU A 241 29.62 -5.64 22.92
N PRO A 242 30.34 -5.20 21.88
CA PRO A 242 30.91 -3.85 21.86
C PRO A 242 29.80 -2.80 21.81
N LEU A 243 30.03 -1.64 22.43
CA LEU A 243 29.05 -0.56 22.63
C LEU A 243 28.33 -0.14 21.34
N ASN A 244 29.05 -0.10 20.21
CA ASN A 244 28.54 0.25 18.89
C ASN A 244 27.54 -0.77 18.29
N LYS A 245 27.40 -1.96 18.88
CA LYS A 245 26.46 -3.02 18.44
C LYS A 245 25.31 -3.26 19.42
N ARG A 246 25.19 -2.44 20.47
CA ARG A 246 24.15 -2.55 21.50
C ARG A 246 22.92 -1.72 21.12
N TYR A 247 22.04 -2.29 20.30
CA TYR A 247 20.77 -1.67 19.92
C TYR A 247 19.59 -2.64 20.10
N SER A 248 18.37 -2.09 20.16
CA SER A 248 17.14 -2.80 20.53
C SER A 248 16.80 -4.02 19.66
N LEU A 249 17.14 -4.00 18.36
CA LEU A 249 16.93 -5.16 17.49
C LEU A 249 17.89 -6.30 17.81
N LYS A 250 19.13 -5.99 18.20
CA LYS A 250 20.11 -7.02 18.57
C LYS A 250 19.72 -7.75 19.85
N LEU A 251 19.04 -7.04 20.76
CA LEU A 251 18.46 -7.64 21.96
C LEU A 251 17.32 -8.62 21.62
N GLN A 252 16.45 -8.28 20.65
CA GLN A 252 15.41 -9.19 20.17
C GLN A 252 15.99 -10.42 19.47
N ASP A 253 17.05 -10.26 18.68
CA ASP A 253 17.71 -11.38 18.02
C ASP A 253 18.32 -12.36 19.02
N LEU A 254 18.97 -11.85 20.07
CA LEU A 254 19.52 -12.69 21.15
C LEU A 254 18.41 -13.42 21.90
N LEU A 255 17.27 -12.76 22.14
CA LEU A 255 16.11 -13.37 22.78
C LEU A 255 15.49 -14.48 21.91
N ARG A 256 15.37 -14.23 20.60
CA ARG A 256 14.93 -15.23 19.63
C ARG A 256 15.87 -16.44 19.63
N MET A 257 17.18 -16.21 19.66
CA MET A 257 18.15 -17.31 19.73
C MET A 257 18.00 -18.10 21.03
N ALA A 258 17.85 -17.43 22.18
CA ALA A 258 17.71 -18.09 23.47
C ALA A 258 16.40 -18.90 23.61
N LEU A 259 15.30 -18.44 23.03
CA LEU A 259 13.98 -19.06 23.21
C LEU A 259 13.58 -20.02 22.08
N CYS A 260 14.05 -19.81 20.84
CA CYS A 260 13.63 -20.60 19.68
C CYS A 260 14.69 -21.59 19.18
N GLN A 261 15.95 -21.54 19.63
CA GLN A 261 16.93 -22.56 19.25
C GLN A 261 16.67 -23.86 20.01
N LYS A 262 16.36 -24.92 19.26
CA LYS A 262 16.51 -26.30 19.74
C LYS A 262 18.01 -26.54 19.97
N ASN A 263 18.39 -26.88 21.20
CA ASN A 263 19.79 -27.04 21.59
C ASN A 263 20.56 -27.94 20.62
N GLU A 264 21.54 -27.38 19.91
CA GLU A 264 22.81 -28.07 19.73
C GLU A 264 23.80 -27.40 20.69
N SER A 265 24.30 -28.19 21.64
CA SER A 265 25.37 -27.88 22.60
C SER A 265 25.06 -26.90 23.74
N ASN A 266 24.48 -27.47 24.82
CA ASN A 266 25.08 -27.27 26.13
C ASN A 266 26.53 -27.79 26.07
N ASN A 267 27.51 -26.91 26.15
CA ASN A 267 28.82 -27.27 26.68
C ASN A 267 29.47 -26.04 27.33
N ASN A 268 29.26 -25.93 28.64
CA ASN A 268 30.25 -25.33 29.51
C ASN A 268 31.55 -26.14 29.37
N ASN A 269 32.63 -25.55 28.85
CA ASN A 269 33.95 -25.58 29.50
C ASN A 269 35.10 -24.98 28.65
N THR A 270 35.91 -24.19 29.36
CA THR A 270 37.37 -24.03 29.28
C THR A 270 38.07 -23.60 27.98
N ASN A 271 38.80 -22.49 28.11
CA ASN A 271 40.17 -22.25 27.61
C ASN A 271 40.76 -23.25 26.58
N LYS A 272 40.94 -22.76 25.35
CA LYS A 272 42.16 -22.84 24.50
C LYS A 272 41.72 -22.35 23.10
N GLY A 273 42.32 -21.30 22.55
CA GLY A 273 43.63 -21.38 21.95
C GLY A 273 43.47 -21.72 20.46
N ASN A 274 43.70 -20.73 19.60
CA ASN A 274 43.92 -20.79 18.15
C ASN A 274 43.59 -22.10 17.42
N GLN A 275 42.60 -22.05 16.53
CA GLN A 275 42.55 -22.95 15.37
C GLN A 275 42.26 -22.17 14.10
N LYS A 276 43.28 -22.11 13.24
CA LYS A 276 43.10 -22.16 11.80
C LYS A 276 42.59 -23.57 11.47
N SER A 277 41.51 -23.67 10.72
CA SER A 277 41.18 -24.85 9.95
C SER A 277 40.48 -24.42 8.67
N GLU A 278 40.95 -25.01 7.59
CA GLU A 278 40.73 -24.70 6.20
C GLU A 278 39.31 -25.02 5.71
N GLU A 279 38.89 -24.24 4.73
CA GLU A 279 38.01 -24.59 3.61
C GLU A 279 36.62 -25.17 3.89
N ASP A 280 35.67 -24.28 4.22
CA ASP A 280 34.31 -24.36 3.68
C ASP A 280 34.15 -23.24 2.65
N LYS A 281 34.21 -23.56 1.35
CA LYS A 281 33.89 -22.62 0.27
C LYS A 281 32.39 -22.31 0.31
N LYS A 282 32.00 -21.36 1.18
CA LYS A 282 30.76 -20.61 1.00
C LYS A 282 30.89 -19.87 -0.33
N TYR A 283 30.14 -20.31 -1.34
CA TYR A 283 29.90 -19.49 -2.51
C TYR A 283 29.17 -18.23 -2.06
N THR A 284 29.92 -17.14 -1.96
CA THR A 284 29.36 -15.81 -1.74
C THR A 284 28.74 -15.37 -3.06
N ILE A 285 27.44 -15.08 -3.06
CA ILE A 285 26.72 -14.58 -4.24
C ILE A 285 27.38 -13.25 -4.65
N PRO A 286 28.03 -13.17 -5.82
CA PRO A 286 28.75 -11.96 -6.22
C PRO A 286 27.76 -10.81 -6.44
N SER A 287 28.15 -9.61 -6.01
CA SER A 287 27.33 -8.41 -6.25
C SER A 287 27.23 -8.14 -7.77
N GLY A 288 26.19 -7.41 -8.21
CA GLY A 288 25.98 -7.15 -9.64
C GLY A 288 27.17 -6.48 -10.35
N ILE A 289 28.01 -5.75 -9.60
CA ILE A 289 29.22 -5.09 -10.11
C ILE A 289 30.35 -6.11 -10.31
N GLU A 290 30.54 -7.04 -9.38
CA GLU A 290 31.55 -8.10 -9.48
C GLU A 290 31.25 -9.06 -10.65
N LYS A 291 29.97 -9.30 -10.93
CA LYS A 291 29.53 -10.07 -12.11
C LYS A 291 29.92 -9.39 -13.43
N LEU A 292 29.80 -8.06 -13.48
CA LEU A 292 30.18 -7.27 -14.65
C LEU A 292 31.70 -7.24 -14.86
N GLU A 293 32.48 -7.04 -13.80
CA GLU A 293 33.95 -7.09 -13.89
C GLU A 293 34.46 -8.47 -14.34
N PHE A 294 33.82 -9.55 -13.86
CA PHE A 294 34.15 -10.90 -14.29
C PHE A 294 33.88 -11.12 -15.79
N LEU A 295 32.71 -10.70 -16.28
CA LEU A 295 32.34 -10.81 -17.70
C LEU A 295 33.28 -10.01 -18.61
N LEU A 296 33.60 -8.77 -18.21
CA LEU A 296 34.54 -7.93 -18.96
C LEU A 296 35.91 -8.59 -19.08
N LYS A 297 36.39 -9.21 -18.01
CA LYS A 297 37.70 -9.88 -17.98
C LYS A 297 37.76 -11.16 -18.81
N GLU A 298 36.65 -11.89 -18.96
CA GLU A 298 36.57 -13.06 -19.88
C GLU A 298 36.49 -12.62 -21.35
N ILE A 299 35.82 -11.49 -21.65
CA ILE A 299 35.78 -10.89 -22.99
C ILE A 299 37.18 -10.39 -23.40
N GLU A 300 37.89 -9.71 -22.50
CA GLU A 300 39.27 -9.26 -22.75
C GLU A 300 40.25 -10.42 -23.01
N ARG A 301 39.93 -11.61 -22.50
CA ARG A 301 40.70 -12.85 -22.74
C ARG A 301 40.28 -13.59 -24.01
N GLY A 302 39.35 -13.05 -24.79
CA GLY A 302 38.85 -13.64 -26.03
C GLY A 302 37.90 -14.82 -25.82
N GLY A 303 37.31 -14.95 -24.62
CA GLY A 303 36.34 -16.00 -24.28
C GLY A 303 34.92 -15.69 -24.77
N SER A 304 34.08 -16.72 -24.85
CA SER A 304 32.67 -16.60 -25.20
C SER A 304 31.84 -16.08 -24.02
N ILE A 305 31.02 -15.06 -24.27
CA ILE A 305 30.15 -14.41 -23.26
C ILE A 305 29.14 -15.40 -22.68
N ASP A 306 28.65 -16.35 -23.48
CA ASP A 306 27.61 -17.29 -23.08
C ASP A 306 28.11 -18.32 -22.07
N GLU A 307 29.38 -18.75 -22.19
CA GLU A 307 30.01 -19.64 -21.21
C GLU A 307 30.27 -18.93 -19.88
N ALA A 308 30.70 -17.67 -19.95
CA ALA A 308 30.96 -16.80 -18.81
C ALA A 308 29.69 -16.57 -17.98
N TYR A 309 28.59 -16.26 -18.67
CA TYR A 309 27.30 -16.01 -18.06
C TYR A 309 26.72 -17.27 -17.41
N SER A 310 26.88 -18.43 -18.05
CA SER A 310 26.42 -19.72 -17.51
C SER A 310 27.10 -20.08 -16.19
N LYS A 311 28.39 -19.74 -16.01
CA LYS A 311 29.10 -19.94 -14.74
C LYS A 311 28.57 -19.04 -13.62
N ILE A 312 28.12 -17.83 -13.94
CA ILE A 312 27.54 -16.89 -12.96
C ILE A 312 26.11 -17.31 -12.57
N ALA A 313 25.33 -17.81 -13.53
CA ALA A 313 23.95 -18.23 -13.32
C ALA A 313 23.82 -19.46 -12.41
N ASN A 314 24.82 -20.35 -12.41
CA ASN A 314 24.84 -21.57 -11.60
C ASN A 314 25.36 -21.39 -10.16
N CYS A 315 25.63 -20.16 -9.72
CA CYS A 315 26.09 -19.84 -8.36
C CYS A 315 24.95 -19.53 -7.37
N GLY A 316 23.72 -20.01 -7.64
CA GLY A 316 22.50 -19.75 -6.87
C GLY A 316 22.16 -20.86 -5.88
#